data_AF-A0A920LJM3-F1
#
_entry.id   AF-A0A920LJM3-F1
#
_cell.length_a   1.000
_cell.length_b   1.000
_cell.length_c   1.000
_cell.angle_alpha   90.00
_cell.angle_beta   90.00
_cell.angle_gamma   90.00
#
_symmetry.space_group_name_H-M   'P 1'
#
loop_
_entity.id
_entity.type
_entity.pdbx_description
1 polymer ?
#
loop_
_entity_poly.entity_id
_entity_poly.type
_entity_poly.pdbx_seq_one_letter_code
_entity_poly.pdbx_strand_id
1 'polypeptide(L)'
;MNIFSLATTVLIGVLFFIAFFHLSNFLLDYFRIKAARKFALENSIRVIIFIGPAFIVLFVFIIYPVFETIRLSFYDKQGENFVGYITMLGL
;
A
#
# COMPACT_ATOMS: atom_id res chain seq x y z
N MET A 1 8.78 3.30 -28.01
CA MET A 1 9.45 3.57 -26.72
C MET A 1 10.95 3.44 -26.95
N ASN A 2 11.71 4.50 -26.72
CA ASN A 2 13.16 4.49 -26.96
C ASN A 2 13.89 3.94 -25.72
N ILE A 3 15.07 3.32 -25.93
CA ILE A 3 15.88 2.73 -24.85
C ILE A 3 16.20 3.75 -23.74
N PHE A 4 16.34 5.02 -24.12
CA PHE A 4 16.58 6.14 -23.20
C PHE A 4 15.40 6.38 -22.23
N SER A 5 14.17 6.23 -22.70
CA SER A 5 12.97 6.37 -21.87
C SER A 5 12.88 5.24 -20.84
N LEU A 6 13.19 4.00 -21.24
CA LEU A 6 13.26 2.87 -20.31
C LEU A 6 14.31 3.08 -19.22
N ALA A 7 15.52 3.49 -19.61
CA ALA A 7 16.60 3.78 -18.68
C ALA A 7 16.21 4.88 -17.68
N THR A 8 15.60 5.97 -18.16
CA THR A 8 15.16 7.09 -17.31
C THR A 8 14.10 6.65 -16.30
N THR A 9 13.11 5.86 -16.72
CA THR A 9 12.06 5.35 -15.81
C THR A 9 12.64 4.49 -14.69
N VAL A 10 13.56 3.57 -15.02
CA VAL A 10 14.24 2.74 -14.00
C VAL A 10 15.04 3.60 -13.05
N LEU A 11 15.77 4.60 -13.57
CA LEU A 11 16.60 5.51 -12.78
C LEU A 11 15.75 6.32 -11.79
N ILE A 12 14.61 6.84 -12.23
CA ILE A 12 13.64 7.53 -11.36
C ILE A 12 13.13 6.60 -10.26
N GLY A 13 12.79 5.35 -10.60
CA GLY A 13 12.35 4.35 -9.62
C GLY A 13 13.42 4.09 -8.54
N VAL A 14 14.68 3.89 -8.94
CA VAL A 14 15.79 3.66 -8.01
C VAL A 14 16.03 4.89 -7.13
N LEU A 15 16.06 6.09 -7.71
CA LEU A 15 16.21 7.34 -6.95
C LEU A 15 15.07 7.54 -5.95
N PHE A 16 13.85 7.19 -6.31
CA PHE A 16 12.70 7.25 -5.41
C PHE A 16 12.91 6.34 -4.18
N PHE A 17 13.36 5.10 -4.38
CA PHE A 17 13.66 4.19 -3.26
C PHE A 17 14.79 4.70 -2.36
N ILE A 18 15.84 5.29 -2.94
CA ILE A 18 16.94 5.91 -2.19
C ILE A 18 16.42 7.10 -1.37
N ALA A 19 15.65 8.00 -1.98
CA ALA A 19 15.06 9.15 -1.30
C ALA A 19 14.12 8.71 -0.17
N PHE A 20 13.32 7.67 -0.40
CA PHE A 20 12.42 7.09 0.60
C PHE A 20 13.18 6.50 1.80
N PHE A 21 14.29 5.82 1.56
CA PHE A 21 15.18 5.33 2.63
C PHE A 21 15.75 6.49 3.46
N HIS A 22 16.23 7.55 2.81
CA HIS A 22 16.72 8.75 3.52
C HIS A 22 15.62 9.46 4.31
N LEU A 23 14.43 9.61 3.73
CA LEU A 23 13.27 10.21 4.39
C LEU A 23 12.86 9.41 5.63
N SER A 24 12.89 8.08 5.53
CA SER A 24 12.58 7.20 6.65
C SER A 24 13.59 7.36 7.79
N ASN A 25 14.89 7.47 7.49
CA ASN A 25 15.92 7.76 8.49
C ASN A 25 15.73 9.15 9.12
N PHE A 26 15.40 10.17 8.32
CA PHE A 26 15.14 11.52 8.81
C PHE A 26 13.93 11.58 9.75
N LEU A 27 12.83 10.89 9.40
CA LEU A 27 11.66 10.76 10.28
C LEU A 27 12.04 10.07 11.59
N LEU A 28 12.80 8.97 11.52
CA LEU A 28 13.28 8.28 12.72
C LEU A 28 14.10 9.21 13.62
N ASP A 29 15.04 9.97 13.06
CA ASP A 29 15.86 10.90 13.84
C ASP A 29 15.03 12.04 14.45
N TYR A 30 14.03 12.54 13.73
CA TYR A 30 13.06 13.51 14.25
C TYR A 30 12.27 12.95 15.45
N PHE A 31 11.80 11.70 15.37
CA PHE A 31 11.10 11.04 16.48
C PHE A 31 12.05 10.59 17.62
N ARG A 32 13.34 10.34 17.33
CA ARG A 32 14.36 9.87 18.30
C ARG A 32 14.77 10.91 19.33
N ILE A 33 14.62 12.22 19.07
CA ILE A 33 14.99 13.29 20.03
C ILE A 33 14.30 13.10 21.40
N LYS A 34 13.19 12.35 21.50
CA LYS A 34 12.49 12.04 22.76
C LYS A 34 12.80 10.68 23.41
N ALA A 35 13.45 9.73 22.73
CA ALA A 35 13.45 8.32 23.15
C ALA A 35 14.85 7.68 23.17
N ALA A 36 15.80 8.32 23.86
CA ALA A 36 17.11 7.73 24.11
C ALA A 36 17.01 6.58 25.13
N ARG A 37 16.97 5.30 24.66
CA ARG A 37 17.65 4.16 25.35
C ARG A 37 17.58 2.74 24.75
N LYS A 38 16.88 2.45 23.64
CA LYS A 38 16.81 1.05 23.14
C LYS A 38 17.01 0.90 21.63
N PHE A 39 18.18 0.43 21.23
CA PHE A 39 18.52 0.05 19.85
C PHE A 39 17.53 -0.97 19.22
N ALA A 40 16.96 -1.87 20.04
CA ALA A 40 15.95 -2.81 19.57
C ALA A 40 14.67 -2.11 19.04
N LEU A 41 14.33 -0.93 19.58
CA LEU A 41 13.16 -0.18 19.18
C LEU A 41 13.39 0.54 17.83
N GLU A 42 14.64 0.94 17.54
CA GLU A 42 15.00 1.65 16.30
C GLU A 42 14.77 0.79 15.06
N ASN A 43 15.15 -0.49 15.13
CA ASN A 43 14.96 -1.39 14.00
C ASN A 43 13.47 -1.69 13.76
N SER A 44 12.67 -1.82 14.82
CA SER A 44 11.23 -2.04 14.70
C SER A 44 10.48 -0.82 14.12
N ILE A 45 10.84 0.41 14.51
CA ILE A 45 10.18 1.61 13.99
C ILE A 45 10.54 1.83 12.52
N ARG A 46 11.79 1.55 12.11
CA ARG A 46 12.20 1.58 10.70
C ARG A 46 11.32 0.68 9.85
N VAL A 47 11.08 -0.55 10.31
CA VAL A 47 10.19 -1.50 9.62
C VAL A 47 8.76 -0.94 9.54
N ILE A 48 8.24 -0.34 10.62
CA ILE A 48 6.90 0.28 10.63
C ILE A 48 6.77 1.41 9.60
N ILE A 49 7.77 2.28 9.49
CA ILE A 49 7.73 3.43 8.56
C ILE A 49 7.77 2.94 7.11
N PHE A 50 8.50 1.86 6.84
CA PHE A 50 8.52 1.24 5.52
C PHE A 50 7.23 0.50 5.18
N ILE A 51 6.66 -0.25 6.13
CA ILE A 51 5.47 -1.07 5.90
C ILE A 51 4.19 -0.23 5.87
N GLY A 52 4.15 0.89 6.60
CA GLY A 52 2.97 1.77 6.71
C GLY A 52 2.39 2.20 5.36
N PRO A 53 3.15 2.84 4.46
CA PRO A 53 2.64 3.23 3.15
C PRO A 53 2.28 2.04 2.26
N ALA A 54 2.96 0.89 2.41
CA ALA A 54 2.58 -0.33 1.71
C ALA A 54 1.21 -0.85 2.18
N PHE A 55 0.92 -0.77 3.48
CA PHE A 55 -0.40 -1.09 4.02
C PHE A 55 -1.48 -0.15 3.47
N ILE A 56 -1.21 1.16 3.36
CA ILE A 56 -2.17 2.10 2.76
C ILE A 56 -2.53 1.67 1.33
N VAL A 57 -1.52 1.37 0.51
CA VAL A 57 -1.74 0.88 -0.86
C VAL A 57 -2.50 -0.44 -0.86
N LEU A 58 -2.13 -1.38 0.01
CA LEU A 58 -2.83 -2.66 0.16
C LEU A 58 -4.32 -2.45 0.50
N PHE A 59 -4.62 -1.59 1.47
CA PHE A 59 -6.00 -1.34 1.88
C PHE A 59 -6.82 -0.66 0.78
N VAL A 60 -6.25 0.34 0.11
CA VAL A 60 -6.95 1.14 -0.91
C VAL A 60 -7.12 0.38 -2.22
N PHE A 61 -6.08 -0.32 -2.70
CA PHE A 61 -6.08 -0.93 -4.03
C PHE A 61 -6.42 -2.41 -4.04
N ILE A 62 -6.29 -3.11 -2.90
CA ILE A 62 -6.62 -4.54 -2.84
C ILE A 62 -7.83 -4.76 -1.95
N ILE A 63 -7.76 -4.38 -0.68
CA ILE A 63 -8.80 -4.74 0.28
C ILE A 63 -10.14 -4.06 -0.04
N TYR A 64 -10.14 -2.74 -0.31
CA TYR A 64 -11.37 -2.04 -0.67
C TYR A 64 -12.06 -2.63 -1.93
N PRO A 65 -11.35 -2.83 -3.06
CA PRO A 65 -11.95 -3.47 -4.24
C PRO A 65 -12.46 -4.88 -4.00
N VAL A 66 -11.77 -5.68 -3.16
CA VAL A 66 -12.24 -7.02 -2.79
C VAL A 66 -13.57 -6.96 -2.04
N PHE A 67 -13.72 -6.03 -1.09
CA PHE A 67 -15.00 -5.87 -0.41
C PHE A 67 -16.10 -5.35 -1.34
N GLU A 68 -15.78 -4.45 -2.27
CA GLU A 68 -16.75 -3.99 -3.28
C GLU A 68 -17.16 -5.12 -4.22
N THR A 69 -16.24 -5.98 -4.67
CA THR A 69 -16.59 -7.09 -5.56
C THR A 69 -17.43 -8.14 -4.83
N ILE A 70 -17.12 -8.43 -3.55
CA ILE A 70 -17.96 -9.27 -2.70
C ILE A 70 -19.35 -8.64 -2.57
N ARG A 71 -19.46 -7.34 -2.27
CA ARG A 71 -20.75 -6.66 -2.17
C ARG A 71 -21.53 -6.77 -3.48
N LEU A 72 -20.90 -6.43 -4.61
CA LEU A 72 -21.51 -6.46 -5.94
C LEU A 72 -21.95 -7.88 -6.34
N SER A 73 -21.28 -8.94 -5.87
CA SER A 73 -21.68 -10.32 -6.16
C SER A 73 -23.07 -10.70 -5.61
N PHE A 74 -23.61 -9.93 -4.66
CA PHE A 74 -24.97 -10.10 -4.13
C PHE A 74 -26.02 -9.23 -4.85
N TYR A 75 -25.63 -8.44 -5.85
CA TYR A 75 -26.53 -7.62 -6.65
C TYR A 75 -26.72 -8.23 -8.04
N ASP A 76 -27.79 -7.81 -8.72
CA ASP A 76 -28.04 -8.16 -10.12
C ASP A 76 -26.90 -7.65 -11.04
N LYS A 77 -26.84 -8.11 -12.29
CA LYS A 77 -25.86 -7.70 -13.31
C LYS A 77 -25.78 -6.18 -13.53
N GLN A 78 -26.84 -5.46 -13.17
CA GLN A 78 -26.90 -4.00 -13.24
C GLN A 78 -26.49 -3.31 -11.93
N GLY A 79 -26.31 -4.03 -10.82
CA GLY A 79 -25.91 -3.48 -9.52
C GLY A 79 -27.04 -2.76 -8.75
N GLU A 80 -28.24 -2.69 -9.30
CA GLU A 80 -29.37 -1.89 -8.78
C GLU A 80 -30.19 -2.64 -7.72
N ASN A 81 -30.39 -3.95 -7.90
CA ASN A 81 -31.25 -4.76 -7.04
C ASN A 81 -30.42 -5.76 -6.25
N PHE A 82 -30.66 -5.86 -4.94
CA PHE A 82 -30.07 -6.89 -4.10
C PHE A 82 -30.77 -8.23 -4.36
N VAL A 83 -30.03 -9.23 -4.84
CA VAL A 83 -30.56 -10.57 -5.22
C VAL A 83 -30.08 -11.66 -4.24
N GLY A 84 -29.10 -11.35 -3.40
CA GLY A 84 -28.60 -12.26 -2.37
C GLY A 84 -27.85 -13.46 -2.95
N TYR A 85 -27.91 -14.61 -2.28
CA TYR A 85 -27.12 -15.81 -2.63
C TYR A 85 -27.55 -16.50 -3.94
N ILE A 86 -28.71 -16.17 -4.49
CA ILE A 86 -29.28 -16.82 -5.69
C ILE A 86 -28.38 -16.55 -6.91
N THR A 87 -28.00 -15.29 -7.13
CA THR A 87 -27.04 -14.91 -8.19
C THR A 87 -25.67 -15.54 -7.99
N MET A 88 -25.23 -15.71 -6.74
CA MET A 88 -23.95 -16.34 -6.41
C MET A 88 -23.89 -17.83 -6.78
N LEU A 89 -25.02 -18.54 -6.73
CA LEU A 89 -25.14 -19.97 -7.03
C LEU A 89 -25.46 -20.27 -8.51
N GLY A 90 -25.65 -19.24 -9.35
CA GLY A 90 -25.92 -19.40 -10.78
C GLY A 90 -27.30 -19.99 -11.13
N LEU A 91 -28.25 -19.92 -10.19
CA LEU A 91 -29.65 -20.31 -10.34
C LEU A 91 -30.51 -19.09 -10.67
#